data_AF-C6WBX4-F1
#
_entry.id   AF-C6WBX4-F1
#
_cell.length_a   1.000
_cell.length_b   1.000
_cell.length_c   1.000
_cell.angle_alpha   90.00
_cell.angle_beta   90.00
_cell.angle_gamma   90.00
#
_symmetry.space_group_name_H-M   'P 1'
#
loop_
_entity.id
_entity.type
_entity.pdbx_description
1 polymer ?
#
loop_
_entity_poly.entity_id
_entity_poly.type
_entity_poly.pdbx_seq_one_letter_code
_entity_poly.pdbx_strand_id
1 'polypeptide(L)' 'MPNTILLREEPFTKAAALAGYKSDYALAKAMDVNRSTVTRVLSGDLQPGPAFIAGALFALEPMEFKDLLKIVRGD' A
#
# COMPACT_ATOMS: atom_id res chain seq x y z
N MET A 1 -8.86 -6.19 19.93
CA MET A 1 -7.70 -6.37 19.00
C MET A 1 -6.71 -5.23 19.23
N PRO A 2 -5.41 -5.35 18.91
CA PRO A 2 -4.54 -4.17 18.94
C PRO A 2 -4.92 -3.19 17.82
N ASN A 3 -4.57 -1.91 17.99
CA ASN A 3 -4.63 -0.93 16.91
C ASN A 3 -3.84 -1.45 15.70
N THR A 4 -4.36 -1.27 14.50
CA THR A 4 -3.74 -1.76 13.27
C THR A 4 -3.76 -0.70 12.17
N ILE A 5 -2.99 -0.94 11.12
CA ILE A 5 -2.96 -0.14 9.91
C ILE A 5 -3.65 -0.93 8.80
N LEU A 6 -4.57 -0.32 8.08
CA LEU A 6 -5.17 -0.88 6.87
C LEU A 6 -4.84 -0.02 5.66
N LEU A 7 -4.85 -0.64 4.48
CA LEU A 7 -4.79 0.07 3.22
C LEU A 7 -6.11 0.82 2.96
N ARG A 8 -6.02 2.00 2.36
CA ARG A 8 -7.14 2.63 1.65
C ARG A 8 -7.10 2.14 0.21
N GLU A 9 -7.71 1.00 -0.05
CA GLU A 9 -7.61 0.30 -1.34
C GLU A 9 -7.93 1.18 -2.55
N GLU A 10 -9.05 1.90 -2.52
CA GLU A 10 -9.45 2.78 -3.64
C GLU A 10 -8.47 3.96 -3.83
N PRO A 11 -8.13 4.78 -2.81
CA PRO A 11 -7.09 5.79 -2.96
C PRO A 11 -5.74 5.25 -3.44
N PHE A 12 -5.31 4.10 -2.92
CA PHE A 12 -4.03 3.50 -3.28
C PHE A 12 -4.02 3.03 -4.75
N THR A 13 -5.05 2.29 -5.18
CA THR A 13 -5.14 1.80 -6.56
C THR A 13 -5.23 2.96 -7.56
N LYS A 14 -5.96 4.02 -7.21
CA LYS A 14 -6.03 5.25 -8.02
C LYS A 14 -4.69 5.97 -8.09
N ALA A 15 -3.98 6.13 -6.96
CA ALA A 15 -2.65 6.73 -6.93
C ALA A 15 -1.65 5.94 -7.77
N ALA A 16 -1.64 4.60 -7.66
CA ALA A 16 -0.77 3.74 -8.44
C ALA A 16 -1.04 3.85 -9.95
N ALA A 17 -2.31 3.90 -10.36
CA ALA A 17 -2.68 4.10 -11.75
C ALA A 17 -2.24 5.48 -12.29
N LEU A 18 -2.44 6.55 -11.50
CA LEU A 18 -2.03 7.91 -11.86
C LEU A 18 -0.51 8.08 -11.91
N ALA A 19 0.23 7.35 -11.08
CA ALA A 19 1.70 7.28 -11.13
C ALA A 19 2.22 6.44 -12.30
N GLY A 20 1.34 5.82 -13.10
CA GLY A 20 1.71 5.08 -14.31
C GLY A 20 2.03 3.60 -14.08
N TYR A 21 1.79 3.04 -12.90
CA TYR A 21 2.02 1.62 -12.63
C TYR A 21 0.85 0.78 -13.16
N LYS A 22 1.07 0.11 -14.30
CA LYS A 22 0.04 -0.68 -15.01
C LYS A 22 -0.11 -2.13 -14.52
N SER A 23 0.66 -2.54 -13.51
CA SER A 23 0.58 -3.88 -12.93
C SER A 23 1.16 -3.92 -11.52
N ASP A 24 0.70 -4.88 -10.71
CA ASP A 24 1.26 -5.18 -9.39
C ASP A 24 2.77 -5.42 -9.44
N TYR A 25 3.28 -6.02 -10.51
CA TYR A 25 4.71 -6.27 -10.67
C TYR A 25 5.52 -4.98 -10.81
N ALA A 26 5.05 -4.05 -11.65
CA ALA A 26 5.72 -2.76 -11.84
C ALA A 26 5.68 -1.93 -10.55
N LEU A 27 4.54 -1.94 -9.87
CA LEU A 27 4.38 -1.27 -8.58
C LEU A 27 5.28 -1.88 -7.51
N ALA A 28 5.30 -3.21 -7.38
CA ALA A 28 6.14 -3.92 -6.41
C ALA A 28 7.63 -3.61 -6.62
N LYS A 29 8.07 -3.54 -7.87
CA LYS A 29 9.45 -3.15 -8.21
C LYS A 29 9.76 -1.71 -7.80
N ALA A 30 8.83 -0.78 -8.02
CA ALA A 30 9.01 0.61 -7.61
C ALA A 30 9.00 0.80 -6.08
N MET A 31 8.20 -0.01 -5.38
CA MET A 31 8.12 -0.05 -3.92
C MET A 31 9.26 -0.83 -3.25
N ASP A 32 10.13 -1.48 -4.02
CA ASP A 32 11.17 -2.40 -3.53
C ASP A 32 10.64 -3.51 -2.58
N VAL A 33 9.53 -4.14 -2.99
CA VAL A 33 8.92 -5.26 -2.25
C VAL A 33 8.58 -6.44 -3.17
N ASN A 34 8.34 -7.60 -2.57
CA ASN A 34 7.87 -8.76 -3.32
C ASN A 34 6.47 -8.52 -3.90
N ARG A 35 6.25 -8.93 -5.15
CA ARG A 35 4.94 -8.86 -5.81
C ARG A 35 3.84 -9.55 -5.00
N SER A 36 4.14 -10.70 -4.39
CA SER A 36 3.18 -11.42 -3.54
C SER A 36 2.77 -10.62 -2.30
N THR A 37 3.66 -9.78 -1.75
CA THR A 37 3.31 -8.84 -0.67
C THR A 37 2.31 -7.81 -1.16
N VAL A 38 2.53 -7.21 -2.34
CA VAL A 38 1.60 -6.23 -2.93
C VAL A 38 0.22 -6.84 -3.14
N THR A 39 0.15 -7.99 -3.83
CA THR A 39 -1.11 -8.66 -4.12
C THR A 39 -1.86 -9.04 -2.84
N ARG A 40 -1.17 -9.58 -1.82
CA ARG A 40 -1.82 -9.96 -0.54
C ARG A 40 -2.28 -8.77 0.29
N VAL A 41 -1.60 -7.63 0.22
CA VAL A 41 -2.05 -6.41 0.90
C VAL A 41 -3.25 -5.82 0.17
N LEU A 42 -3.26 -5.82 -1.17
CA LEU A 42 -4.38 -5.36 -1.97
C LEU A 42 -5.63 -6.25 -1.84
N SER A 43 -5.47 -7.55 -1.63
CA SER A 43 -6.59 -8.48 -1.40
C SER A 43 -7.11 -8.49 0.05
N GLY A 44 -6.40 -7.83 0.98
CA GLY A 44 -6.70 -7.88 2.41
C GLY A 44 -6.21 -9.13 3.14
N ASP A 45 -5.52 -10.05 2.45
CA ASP A 45 -4.93 -11.28 3.04
C ASP A 45 -3.71 -11.00 3.93
N LEU A 46 -3.15 -9.79 3.87
CA LEU A 46 -2.00 -9.35 4.64
C LEU A 46 -2.16 -7.88 5.05
N GLN A 47 -1.87 -7.59 6.32
CA GLN A 47 -1.81 -6.22 6.81
C GLN A 47 -0.55 -5.50 6.26
N PRO A 48 -0.64 -4.21 5.90
CA PRO A 48 0.53 -3.43 5.48
C PRO A 48 1.63 -3.44 6.55
N GLY A 49 2.78 -4.05 6.23
CA GLY A 49 3.97 -4.02 7.09
C GLY A 49 4.90 -2.84 6.79
N PRO A 50 5.94 -2.60 7.61
CA PRO A 50 6.85 -1.46 7.46
C PRO A 50 7.45 -1.30 6.06
N ALA A 51 7.90 -2.40 5.44
CA ALA A 51 8.48 -2.37 4.09
C ALA A 51 7.45 -1.94 3.03
N PHE A 52 6.21 -2.44 3.11
CA PHE A 52 5.14 -2.03 2.21
C PHE A 52 4.81 -0.54 2.40
N ILE A 53 4.71 -0.08 3.65
CA ILE A 53 4.36 1.31 3.96
C ILE A 53 5.44 2.27 3.44
N ALA A 54 6.71 2.00 3.73
CA ALA A 54 7.82 2.83 3.26
C ALA A 54 7.90 2.83 1.73
N GLY A 55 7.82 1.65 1.10
CA GLY A 55 7.83 1.51 -0.36
C GLY A 55 6.67 2.23 -1.04
N ALA A 56 5.47 2.19 -0.45
CA ALA A 56 4.31 2.89 -0.97
C ALA A 56 4.50 4.41 -0.96
N LEU A 57 4.98 4.96 0.16
CA LEU A 57 5.20 6.41 0.30
C LEU A 57 6.31 6.92 -0.62
N PHE A 58 7.32 6.10 -0.88
CA PHE A 58 8.40 6.43 -1.82
C PHE A 58 7.95 6.31 -3.28
N ALA A 59 7.30 5.19 -3.65
CA ALA A 59 6.91 4.93 -5.03
C ALA A 59 5.76 5.81 -5.53
N LEU A 60 4.96 6.36 -4.61
CA LEU A 60 3.77 7.15 -4.89
C LEU A 60 3.89 8.60 -4.40
N GLU A 61 5.10 9.17 -4.34
CA GLU A 61 5.26 10.60 -4.07
C GLU A 61 4.36 11.44 -5.01
N PRO A 62 3.68 12.49 -4.52
CA PRO A 62 3.81 13.09 -3.19
C PRO A 62 2.79 12.59 -2.15
N MET A 63 2.22 11.39 -2.31
CA MET A 63 1.20 10.87 -1.39
C MET A 63 1.73 10.71 0.05
N GLU A 64 0.92 11.07 1.04
CA GLU A 64 1.24 10.90 2.46
C GLU A 64 0.58 9.65 3.05
N PHE A 65 0.99 9.27 4.26
CA PHE A 65 0.43 8.11 4.99
C PHE A 65 -1.10 8.15 5.06
N LYS A 66 -1.67 9.32 5.36
CA LYS A 66 -3.13 9.47 5.54
C LYS A 66 -3.93 9.31 4.24
N ASP A 67 -3.28 9.51 3.08
CA ASP A 67 -3.91 9.40 1.77
C ASP A 67 -4.04 7.93 1.36
N LEU A 68 -3.04 7.11 1.71
CA LEU A 68 -2.93 5.72 1.29
C LEU A 68 -3.33 4.70 2.37
N LEU A 69 -3.24 5.07 3.65
CA LEU A 69 -3.43 4.18 4.78
C LEU A 69 -4.37 4.78 5.83
N LYS A 70 -4.91 3.93 6.69
CA LYS A 70 -5.73 4.32 7.84
C LYS A 70 -5.35 3.52 9.07
N ILE A 71 -5.34 4.18 10.22
CA ILE A 71 -5.24 3.52 11.52
C ILE A 71 -6.64 3.12 11.95
N VAL A 72 -6.82 1.85 12.26
CA VAL A 72 -8.06 1.32 12.83
C VAL A 72 -7.82 0.98 14.28
N ARG A 73 -8.67 1.53 15.15
CA ARG A 73 -8.65 1.18 16.57
C ARG A 73 -9.13 -0.24 16.72
N GLY A 74 -8.38 -1.04 17.47
CA GLY A 74 -8.91 -2.33 17.88
C GLY A 74 -9.78 -2.15 19.12
N ASP A 75 -10.88 -2.90 19.17
CA ASP A 75 -11.79 -2.95 20.33
C ASP A 75 -11.12 -3.60 21.55
#